data_AF-A0A136PY19-F1
#
_entry.id   AF-A0A136PY19-F1
#
_cell.length_a   1.000
_cell.length_b   1.000
_cell.length_c   1.000
_cell.angle_alpha   90.00
_cell.angle_beta   90.00
_cell.angle_gamma   90.00
#
_symmetry.space_group_name_H-M   'P 1'
#
loop_
_entity.id
_entity.type
_entity.pdbx_description
1 polymer ?
#
loop_
_entity_poly.entity_id
_entity_poly.type
_entity_poly.pdbx_seq_one_letter_code
_entity_poly.pdbx_strand_id
1 'polypeptide(L)' 'MPSSRSGRGPAVADRLLTPAEVAAIFRVDPKTVTRWAKAGKLPSIRTPGGHRRYPEGPVRALLAGRPT' A
#
# COMPACT_ATOMS: atom_id res chain seq x y z
N MET A 1 -2.08 -13.92 32.22
CA MET A 1 -2.57 -12.93 31.23
C MET A 1 -3.14 -11.73 31.97
N PRO A 2 -2.84 -10.51 31.49
CA PRO A 2 -3.95 -9.66 31.05
C PRO A 2 -3.74 -9.21 29.60
N SER A 3 -4.78 -9.42 28.81
CA SER A 3 -4.92 -8.90 27.46
C SER A 3 -4.92 -7.38 27.48
N SER A 4 -4.01 -6.76 26.74
CA SER A 4 -4.20 -5.40 26.26
C SER A 4 -4.32 -5.46 24.75
N ARG A 5 -5.56 -5.32 24.27
CA ARG A 5 -5.85 -4.90 22.90
C ARG A 5 -5.13 -3.58 22.70
N SER A 6 -3.98 -3.61 22.05
CA SER A 6 -3.39 -2.39 21.49
C SER A 6 -4.41 -1.88 20.47
N GLY A 7 -5.13 -0.84 20.90
CA GLY A 7 -6.05 -0.12 20.05
C GLY A 7 -5.30 0.28 18.79
N ARG A 8 -5.74 -0.25 17.65
CA ARG A 8 -5.51 0.40 16.37
C ARG A 8 -6.20 1.76 16.54
N GLY A 9 -5.45 2.78 16.97
CA GLY A 9 -5.92 4.15 16.91
C GLY A 9 -6.44 4.42 15.50
N PRO A 10 -7.34 5.40 15.31
CA PRO A 10 -7.87 5.69 13.98
C PRO A 10 -6.66 5.80 13.06
N ALA A 11 -6.56 4.88 12.09
CA ALA A 11 -5.43 4.84 11.18
C ALA A 11 -5.38 6.23 10.56
N VAL A 12 -4.40 7.03 11.00
CA VAL A 12 -4.14 8.37 10.45
C VAL A 12 -4.17 8.16 8.95
N ALA A 13 -5.16 8.74 8.28
CA ALA A 13 -5.55 8.35 6.93
C ALA A 13 -4.30 8.06 6.09
N ASP A 14 -4.02 6.77 5.88
CA ASP A 14 -2.71 6.34 5.39
C ASP A 14 -2.47 7.07 4.08
N ARG A 15 -1.35 7.79 3.98
CA ARG A 15 -1.06 8.60 2.80
C ARG A 15 -1.18 7.70 1.56
N LEU A 16 -1.98 8.18 0.62
CA LEU A 16 -2.26 7.45 -0.62
C LEU A 16 -1.27 7.85 -1.70
N LEU A 17 -0.42 6.91 -2.06
CA LEU A 17 0.55 7.05 -3.12
C LEU A 17 -0.09 6.77 -4.49
N THR A 18 0.40 7.48 -5.49
CA THR A 18 0.15 7.22 -6.92
C THR A 18 0.97 6.03 -7.42
N PRO A 19 0.62 5.44 -8.58
CA PRO A 19 1.46 4.40 -9.19
C PRO A 19 2.91 4.85 -9.42
N ALA A 20 3.13 6.12 -9.75
CA ALA A 20 4.44 6.68 -10.01
C ALA A 20 5.29 6.80 -8.73
N GLU A 21 4.70 7.24 -7.61
CA GLU A 21 5.40 7.29 -6.32
C GLU A 21 5.81 5.90 -5.85
N VAL A 22 4.92 4.91 -5.96
CA VAL A 22 5.26 3.52 -5.62
C VAL A 22 6.35 2.96 -6.54
N ALA A 23 6.27 3.26 -7.83
CA ALA A 23 7.28 2.86 -8.81
C ALA A 23 8.66 3.42 -8.47
N ALA A 24 8.74 4.68 -8.05
CA ALA A 24 9.97 5.32 -7.61
C ALA A 24 10.56 4.65 -6.36
N ILE A 25 9.71 4.25 -5.41
CA ILE A 25 10.14 3.55 -4.17
C ILE A 25 10.74 2.18 -4.50
N PHE A 26 10.06 1.38 -5.33
CA PHE A 26 10.51 0.03 -5.70
C PHE A 26 11.54 0.02 -6.85
N ARG A 27 11.87 1.18 -7.43
CA ARG A 27 12.73 1.33 -8.61
C ARG A 27 12.26 0.48 -9.80
N VAL A 28 10.95 0.48 -10.05
CA VAL A 28 10.30 -0.22 -11.17
C VAL A 28 9.49 0.74 -12.02
N ASP A 29 8.93 0.24 -13.12
CA ASP A 29 7.98 0.98 -13.95
C ASP A 29 6.56 1.03 -13.32
N PRO A 30 5.80 2.14 -13.42
CA PRO A 30 4.42 2.23 -12.92
C PRO A 30 3.45 1.16 -13.47
N LYS A 31 3.69 0.65 -14.68
CA LYS A 31 2.92 -0.46 -15.27
C LYS A 31 3.15 -1.76 -14.51
N THR A 32 4.36 -1.97 -13.98
CA THR A 32 4.69 -3.10 -13.10
C THR A 32 3.92 -3.01 -11.79
N VAL A 33 3.85 -1.83 -11.17
CA VAL A 33 3.03 -1.58 -9.97
C VAL A 33 1.55 -1.86 -10.24
N THR A 34 1.05 -1.40 -11.39
CA THR A 34 -0.34 -1.67 -11.81
C THR A 34 -0.58 -3.17 -12.00
N ARG A 35 0.39 -3.91 -12.55
CA ARG A 35 0.33 -5.37 -12.71
C ARG A 35 0.31 -6.08 -11.34
N TRP A 36 1.12 -5.67 -10.38
CA TRP A 36 1.10 -6.22 -9.02
C TRP A 36 -0.25 -6.01 -8.34
N ALA A 37 -0.82 -4.82 -8.50
CA ALA A 37 -2.16 -4.51 -7.97
C ALA A 37 -3.25 -5.39 -8.60
N LYS A 38 -3.18 -5.64 -9.92
CA LYS A 38 -4.10 -6.56 -10.61
C LYS A 38 -3.92 -8.01 -10.14
N ALA A 39 -2.68 -8.41 -9.83
CA ALA A 39 -2.34 -9.74 -9.35
C ALA A 39 -2.56 -9.93 -7.84
N GLY A 40 -3.07 -8.93 -7.11
CA GLY A 40 -3.28 -8.99 -5.66
C GLY A 40 -1.99 -8.95 -4.82
N LYS A 41 -0.83 -8.70 -5.44
CA LYS A 41 0.48 -8.66 -4.76
C LYS A 41 0.76 -7.35 -4.04
N LEU A 42 -0.06 -6.32 -4.30
CA LEU A 42 0.09 -5.01 -3.72
C LEU A 42 -1.31 -4.46 -3.38
N PRO A 43 -1.60 -4.14 -2.10
CA PRO A 43 -2.86 -3.53 -1.70
C PRO A 43 -3.11 -2.23 -2.47
N SER A 44 -4.32 -2.06 -3.01
CA SER A 44 -4.69 -0.85 -3.75
C SER A 44 -6.14 -0.48 -3.54
N ILE A 45 -6.41 0.82 -3.55
CA ILE A 45 -7.73 1.43 -3.50
C ILE A 45 -8.04 2.01 -4.88
N ARG A 46 -9.27 1.86 -5.35
CA ARG A 46 -9.75 2.53 -6.56
C ARG A 46 -10.50 3.79 -6.18
N THR A 47 -10.14 4.88 -6.83
CA THR A 47 -10.95 6.11 -6.81
C THR A 47 -12.20 5.94 -7.68
N PRO A 48 -13.26 6.75 -7.47
CA PRO A 48 -14.44 6.74 -8.34
C PRO A 48 -14.11 6.92 -9.84
N GLY A 49 -13.06 7.68 -10.17
CA GLY A 49 -12.56 7.86 -11.54
C GLY A 49 -11.70 6.70 -12.08
N GLY A 50 -11.60 5.57 -11.37
CA GLY A 50 -10.90 4.36 -11.83
C GLY A 50 -9.38 4.36 -11.61
N HIS A 51 -8.78 5.48 -11.19
CA HIS A 51 -7.36 5.53 -10.86
C HIS A 51 -7.05 4.76 -9.57
N ARG A 52 -5.90 4.09 -9.53
CA ARG A 52 -5.41 3.35 -8.36
C ARG A 52 -4.62 4.24 -7.43
N ARG A 53 -4.79 4.00 -6.14
CA ARG A 53 -4.03 4.59 -5.04
C ARG A 53 -3.52 3.47 -4.12
N TYR A 54 -2.37 3.71 -3.50
CA TYR A 54 -1.68 2.70 -2.71
C TYR A 54 -1.43 3.24 -1.31
N PRO A 55 -1.88 2.54 -0.25
CA PRO A 55 -1.60 2.96 1.11
C PRO A 55 -0.10 2.85 1.40
N GLU A 56 0.49 3.92 1.92
CA GLU A 56 1.93 4.02 2.15
C GLU A 56 2.46 2.98 3.15
N GLY A 57 1.71 2.68 4.23
CA GLY A 57 2.09 1.71 5.25
C GLY A 57 2.43 0.33 4.67
N PRO A 58 1.48 -0.33 3.97
CA PRO A 58 1.74 -1.63 3.33
C PRO A 58 2.83 -1.58 2.26
N VAL A 59 2.92 -0.51 1.47
CA VAL A 59 4.00 -0.31 0.48
C VAL A 59 5.37 -0.35 1.16
N ARG A 60 5.53 0.37 2.28
CA ARG A 60 6.79 0.40 3.04
C ARG A 60 7.07 -0.93 3.74
N ALA A 61 6.04 -1.63 4.24
CA ALA A 61 6.20 -2.94 4.85
C ALA A 61 6.73 -3.99 3.86
N LEU A 62 6.21 -3.98 2.62
CA LEU A 62 6.68 -4.84 1.54
C LEU A 62 8.13 -4.56 1.16
N LEU A 63 8.57 -3.29 1.18
CA LEU A 63 9.97 -2.92 0.96
C LEU A 63 10.89 -3.50 2.05
N ALA A 64 10.40 -3.58 3.28
CA ALA A 64 11.13 -4.19 4.41
C ALA A 64 11.11 -5.73 4.41
N GLY A 65 10.57 -6.37 3.36
CA GLY A 65 10.45 -7.83 3.27
C GLY A 65 9.44 -8.44 4.26
N ARG A 66 8.57 -7.61 4.85
CA ARG A 66 7.50 -8.07 5.74
C ARG A 66 6.21 -8.22 4.93
N PRO A 67 5.79 -9.45 4.60
CA PRO A 67 4.49 -9.65 3.97
C PRO A 67 3.40 -9.15 4.94
N THR A 68 2.49 -8.34 4.41
CA THR A 68 1.34 -7.76 5.12
C THR A 68 0.08 -8.60 4.95
#